data_AF-A0A6M3KWJ4-F1
#
_entry.id   AF-A0A6M3KWJ4-F1
#
_cell.length_a   1.000
_cell.length_b   1.000
_cell.length_c   1.000
_cell.angle_alpha   90.00
_cell.angle_beta   90.00
_cell.angle_gamma   90.00
#
_symmetry.space_group_name_H-M   'P 1'
#
loop_
_entity.id
_entity.type
_entity.pdbx_description
1 polymer ?
#
loop_
_entity_poly.entity_id
_entity_poly.type
_entity_poly.pdbx_seq_one_letter_code
_entity_poly.pdbx_strand_id
1 'polypeptide(L)'
;MAYRKKTLRTMSPTARKVARLAGETESVATRLKNLIPTLQSLDLDSQALKVGNENHNFTIQDSDLWGIRDALYHGLDDGYLEENRAWAESMLERINQLREYSNPIEF
;
A
#
# COMPACT_ATOMS: atom_id res chain seq x y z
N MET A 1 -13.46 -24.75 -9.80
CA MET A 1 -14.62 -25.08 -10.64
C MET A 1 -15.79 -25.46 -9.73
N ALA A 2 -16.83 -24.63 -9.67
CA ALA A 2 -17.98 -24.93 -8.81
C ALA A 2 -18.83 -26.06 -9.44
N TYR A 3 -19.01 -27.16 -8.71
CA TYR A 3 -19.93 -28.23 -9.12
C TYR A 3 -21.35 -27.64 -9.30
N ARG A 4 -22.01 -27.92 -10.44
CA ARG A 4 -23.36 -27.41 -10.70
C ARG A 4 -24.33 -27.93 -9.62
N LYS A 5 -25.25 -27.07 -9.17
CA LYS A 5 -26.26 -27.41 -8.14
C LYS A 5 -27.05 -28.70 -8.48
N LYS A 6 -27.33 -28.94 -9.77
CA LYS A 6 -27.99 -30.16 -10.24
C LYS A 6 -27.16 -31.42 -9.92
N THR A 7 -25.86 -31.39 -10.21
CA THR A 7 -24.91 -32.47 -9.93
C THR A 7 -24.72 -32.71 -8.43
N LEU A 8 -24.69 -31.65 -7.61
CA LEU A 8 -24.59 -31.81 -6.16
C LEU A 8 -25.83 -32.48 -5.56
N ARG A 9 -27.03 -32.23 -6.10
CA ARG A 9 -28.28 -32.82 -5.61
C ARG A 9 -28.38 -34.32 -5.87
N THR A 10 -27.72 -34.83 -6.90
CA THR A 10 -27.68 -36.27 -7.23
C THR A 10 -26.64 -37.04 -6.42
N MET A 11 -25.78 -36.35 -5.65
CA MET A 11 -24.73 -36.97 -4.85
C MET A 11 -25.18 -37.28 -3.41
N SER A 12 -24.60 -38.34 -2.84
CA SER A 12 -24.77 -38.66 -1.42
C SER A 12 -24.31 -37.49 -0.53
N PRO A 13 -24.84 -37.36 0.71
CA PRO A 13 -24.49 -36.25 1.60
C PRO A 13 -22.98 -36.12 1.88
N THR A 14 -22.27 -37.26 1.99
CA THR A 14 -20.81 -37.30 2.20
C THR A 14 -20.06 -36.83 0.95
N ALA A 15 -20.45 -37.31 -0.23
CA ALA A 15 -19.86 -36.87 -1.50
C ALA A 15 -20.08 -35.37 -1.76
N ARG A 16 -21.25 -34.82 -1.38
CA ARG A 16 -21.50 -33.36 -1.42
C ARG A 16 -20.55 -32.56 -0.54
N LYS A 17 -20.22 -33.06 0.66
CA LYS A 17 -19.25 -32.39 1.56
C LYS A 17 -17.87 -32.34 0.93
N VAL A 18 -17.39 -33.47 0.39
CA VAL A 18 -16.08 -33.54 -0.29
C VAL A 18 -16.04 -32.63 -1.51
N ALA A 19 -17.09 -32.64 -2.33
CA ALA A 19 -17.16 -31.79 -3.53
C ALA A 19 -17.11 -30.28 -3.21
N ARG A 20 -17.71 -29.85 -2.08
CA ARG A 20 -17.62 -28.46 -1.62
C ARG A 20 -16.21 -28.10 -1.16
N LEU A 21 -15.59 -28.96 -0.34
CA LEU A 21 -14.21 -28.77 0.13
C LEU A 21 -13.23 -28.69 -1.06
N ALA A 22 -13.38 -29.55 -2.06
CA ALA A 22 -12.57 -29.50 -3.28
C ALA A 22 -12.75 -28.19 -4.08
N GLY A 23 -13.97 -27.65 -4.12
CA GLY A 23 -14.23 -26.35 -4.75
C GLY A 23 -13.61 -25.18 -3.98
N GLU A 24 -13.60 -25.26 -2.65
CA GLU A 24 -12.97 -24.26 -1.77
C GLU A 24 -11.45 -24.25 -1.94
N THR A 25 -10.81 -25.42 -1.96
CA THR A 25 -9.35 -25.52 -2.16
C THR A 25 -8.91 -24.99 -3.51
N GLU A 26 -9.66 -25.27 -4.58
CA GLU A 26 -9.37 -24.74 -5.92
C GLU A 26 -9.56 -23.22 -5.99
N SER A 27 -10.57 -22.68 -5.30
CA SER A 27 -10.79 -21.24 -5.18
C SER A 27 -9.64 -20.55 -4.43
N VAL A 28 -9.17 -21.15 -3.33
CA VAL A 28 -7.98 -20.67 -2.62
C VAL A 28 -6.74 -20.73 -3.51
N ALA A 29 -6.51 -21.84 -4.21
CA ALA A 29 -5.37 -21.98 -5.12
C ALA A 29 -5.39 -20.94 -6.25
N THR A 30 -6.57 -20.62 -6.78
CA THR A 30 -6.72 -19.59 -7.83
C THR A 30 -6.41 -18.20 -7.27
N ARG A 31 -6.93 -17.87 -6.08
CA ARG A 31 -6.62 -16.59 -5.40
C ARG A 31 -5.14 -16.44 -5.11
N LEU A 32 -4.49 -17.51 -4.65
CA LEU A 32 -3.04 -17.52 -4.39
C LEU A 32 -2.25 -17.30 -5.68
N LYS A 33 -2.59 -17.98 -6.78
CA LYS A 33 -1.94 -17.77 -8.09
C LYS A 33 -2.07 -16.34 -8.57
N ASN A 34 -3.25 -15.74 -8.41
CA ASN A 34 -3.50 -14.35 -8.79
C ASN A 34 -2.74 -13.34 -7.91
N LEU A 35 -2.31 -13.75 -6.71
CA LEU A 35 -1.53 -12.91 -5.79
C LEU A 35 -0.03 -12.91 -6.14
N ILE A 36 0.46 -13.91 -6.87
CA ILE A 36 1.88 -14.04 -7.22
C ILE A 36 2.43 -12.78 -7.92
N PRO A 37 1.79 -12.21 -8.95
CA PRO A 37 2.30 -11.02 -9.61
C PRO A 37 2.41 -9.81 -8.67
N THR A 38 1.45 -9.65 -7.76
CA THR A 38 1.44 -8.55 -6.78
C THR A 38 2.56 -8.72 -5.74
N LEU A 39 2.82 -9.94 -5.30
CA LEU A 39 3.94 -10.20 -4.40
C LEU A 39 5.29 -9.97 -5.10
N GLN A 40 5.39 -10.34 -6.38
CA GLN A 40 6.59 -10.09 -7.18
C GLN A 40 6.84 -8.58 -7.37
N SER A 41 5.80 -7.78 -7.65
CA SER A 41 5.97 -6.33 -7.75
C SER A 41 6.38 -5.72 -6.42
N LEU A 42 5.75 -6.12 -5.31
CA LEU A 42 6.10 -5.62 -3.99
C LEU A 42 7.53 -5.98 -3.57
N ASP A 43 8.02 -7.16 -3.93
CA ASP A 43 9.40 -7.57 -3.63
C ASP A 43 10.41 -6.74 -4.45
N LEU A 44 10.12 -6.51 -5.74
CA LEU A 44 10.93 -5.61 -6.57
C LEU A 44 10.93 -4.18 -6.03
N ASP A 45 9.78 -3.64 -5.63
CA ASP A 45 9.66 -2.32 -5.03
C ASP A 45 10.43 -2.23 -3.70
N SER A 46 10.33 -3.26 -2.86
CA SER A 46 11.09 -3.32 -1.60
C SER A 46 12.60 -3.38 -1.84
N GLN A 47 13.06 -4.13 -2.84
CA GLN A 47 14.47 -4.18 -3.21
C GLN A 47 14.95 -2.85 -3.77
N ALA A 48 14.16 -2.19 -4.62
CA ALA A 48 14.47 -0.86 -5.13
C ALA A 48 14.58 0.18 -4.00
N LEU A 49 13.70 0.14 -3.00
CA LEU A 49 13.77 1.00 -1.81
C LEU A 49 15.03 0.72 -0.97
N LYS A 50 15.40 -0.55 -0.78
CA LYS A 50 16.63 -0.92 -0.07
C LYS A 50 17.88 -0.42 -0.79
N VAL A 51 17.97 -0.68 -2.09
CA VAL A 51 19.09 -0.22 -2.93
C VAL A 51 19.15 1.31 -2.97
N GLY A 52 18.00 1.97 -3.02
CA GLY A 52 17.90 3.43 -2.92
C GLY A 52 18.50 3.95 -1.61
N ASN A 53 18.13 3.36 -0.48
CA ASN A 53 18.66 3.72 0.84
C ASN A 53 20.16 3.39 1.01
N GLU A 54 20.63 2.29 0.41
CA GLU A 54 22.02 1.84 0.52
C GLU A 54 22.97 2.62 -0.39
N ASN A 55 22.56 2.92 -1.62
CA ASN A 55 23.41 3.57 -2.63
C ASN A 55 23.29 5.09 -2.63
N HIS A 56 22.18 5.62 -2.14
CA HIS A 56 22.02 7.05 -1.94
C HIS A 56 21.60 7.30 -0.51
N ASN A 57 22.50 7.93 0.24
CA ASN A 57 22.18 8.54 1.52
C ASN A 57 21.31 9.79 1.29
N PHE A 58 20.18 9.66 0.57
CA PHE A 58 19.10 10.64 0.52
C PHE A 58 18.35 10.59 1.86
N THR A 59 19.07 10.84 2.94
CA THR A 59 18.43 11.26 4.18
C THR A 59 17.86 12.63 3.90
N ILE A 60 16.52 12.73 3.86
CA ILE A 60 15.83 14.01 3.74
C ILE A 60 16.32 14.89 4.88
N GLN A 61 17.02 15.97 4.55
CA GLN A 61 17.54 16.90 5.54
C GLN A 61 16.44 17.87 5.99
N ASP A 62 16.62 18.53 7.14
CA ASP A 62 15.66 19.57 7.58
C ASP A 62 15.49 20.69 6.55
N SER A 63 16.55 21.01 5.77
CA SER A 63 16.49 21.97 4.67
C SER A 63 15.55 21.52 3.55
N ASP A 64 15.53 20.22 3.24
CA ASP A 64 14.65 19.66 2.21
C ASP A 64 13.20 19.69 2.69
N LEU A 65 12.96 19.32 3.96
CA LEU A 65 11.64 19.43 4.59
C LEU A 65 11.14 20.87 4.60
N TRP A 66 12.04 21.84 4.85
CA TRP A 66 11.70 23.26 4.82
C TRP A 66 11.31 23.72 3.41
N GLY A 67 12.07 23.34 2.39
CA GLY A 67 11.76 23.66 0.99
C GLY A 67 10.44 23.05 0.51
N ILE A 68 10.16 21.79 0.86
CA ILE A 68 8.90 21.13 0.53
C ILE A 68 7.73 21.81 1.24
N ARG A 69 7.90 22.18 2.51
CA ARG A 69 6.89 22.92 3.29
C ARG A 69 6.54 24.24 2.61
N ASP A 70 7.55 25.01 2.22
CA ASP A 70 7.40 26.32 1.59
C ASP A 70 6.69 26.22 0.23
N ALA A 71 7.08 25.23 -0.59
CA ALA A 71 6.42 24.96 -1.86
C ALA A 71 4.93 24.60 -1.68
N LEU A 72 4.58 23.83 -0.65
CA LEU A 72 3.18 23.51 -0.32
C LEU A 72 2.41 24.72 0.18
N TYR A 73 3.03 25.59 0.99
CA TYR A 73 2.41 26.83 1.43
C TYR A 73 2.10 27.75 0.25
N HIS A 74 3.07 27.97 -0.64
CA HIS A 74 2.86 28.78 -1.84
C HIS A 74 1.84 28.15 -2.79
N GLY A 75 1.87 26.82 -2.98
CA GLY A 75 0.88 26.13 -3.80
C GLY A 75 -0.56 26.23 -3.26
N LEU A 76 -0.73 26.34 -1.94
CA LEU A 76 -2.03 26.60 -1.30
C LEU A 76 -2.44 28.07 -1.41
N ASP A 77 -1.51 29.00 -1.19
CA ASP A 77 -1.78 30.45 -1.25
C ASP A 77 -2.12 30.91 -2.67
N ASP A 78 -1.41 30.39 -3.66
CA ASP A 78 -1.63 30.67 -5.10
C ASP A 78 -2.85 29.93 -5.68
N GLY A 79 -3.53 29.09 -4.89
CA GLY A 79 -4.68 28.30 -5.31
C GLY A 79 -4.35 27.12 -6.24
N TYR A 80 -3.07 26.85 -6.50
CA TYR A 80 -2.63 25.74 -7.34
C TYR A 80 -3.06 24.37 -6.80
N LEU A 81 -3.17 24.25 -5.48
CA LEU A 81 -3.56 23.03 -4.78
C LEU A 81 -5.03 23.02 -4.32
N GLU A 82 -5.90 23.91 -4.80
CA GLU A 82 -7.26 24.02 -4.28
C GLU A 82 -8.08 22.72 -4.44
N GLU A 83 -7.93 22.02 -5.57
CA GLU A 83 -8.57 20.71 -5.80
C GLU A 83 -8.05 19.61 -4.87
N ASN A 84 -6.83 19.77 -4.35
CA ASN A 84 -6.15 18.81 -3.47
C ASN A 84 -5.83 19.41 -2.09
N ARG A 85 -6.61 20.40 -1.66
CA ARG A 85 -6.31 21.22 -0.47
C ARG A 85 -6.17 20.38 0.79
N ALA A 86 -7.09 19.44 1.01
CA ALA A 86 -7.05 18.54 2.17
C ALA A 86 -5.80 17.65 2.19
N TRP A 87 -5.30 17.23 1.02
CA TRP A 87 -4.06 16.47 0.93
C TRP A 87 -2.84 17.36 1.25
N ALA A 88 -2.82 18.58 0.72
CA ALA A 88 -1.73 19.53 0.95
C ALA A 88 -1.63 19.96 2.43
N GLU A 89 -2.77 20.22 3.07
CA GLU A 89 -2.85 20.53 4.51
C GLU A 89 -2.34 19.34 5.36
N SER A 90 -2.74 18.10 5.02
CA SER A 90 -2.25 16.90 5.69
C SER A 90 -0.74 16.68 5.50
N MET A 91 -0.20 17.01 4.33
CA MET A 91 1.24 16.95 4.09
C MET A 91 2.02 17.99 4.88
N LEU A 92 1.50 19.21 5.00
CA LEU A 92 2.11 20.25 5.85
C LEU A 92 2.19 19.80 7.32
N GLU A 93 1.11 19.22 7.84
CA GLU A 93 1.09 18.68 9.21
C GLU A 93 2.16 17.58 9.39
N ARG A 94 2.22 16.65 8.44
CA ARG A 94 3.18 15.54 8.49
C ARG A 94 4.63 16.01 8.39
N ILE A 95 4.90 17.03 7.58
CA ILE A 95 6.25 17.63 7.48
C ILE A 95 6.62 18.28 8.80
N ASN A 96 5.72 19.03 9.44
CA ASN A 96 6.01 19.65 10.74
C ASN A 96 6.31 18.60 11.82
N GLN A 97 5.55 17.50 11.88
CA GLN A 97 5.83 16.38 12.80
C GLN A 97 7.21 15.75 12.55
N LEU A 98 7.61 15.57 11.29
CA LEU A 98 8.93 15.03 10.94
C LEU A 98 10.07 15.97 11.36
N ARG A 99 9.85 17.28 11.24
CA ARG A 99 10.83 18.30 11.67
C ARG A 99 10.97 18.34 13.19
N GLU A 100 9.86 18.25 13.93
CA GLU A 100 9.87 18.16 15.40
C GLU A 100 10.58 16.89 15.89
N TYR A 101 10.36 15.75 15.22
CA TYR A 101 11.03 14.50 15.56
C TYR A 101 12.54 14.52 15.24
N SER A 102 12.94 15.23 14.18
CA SER A 102 14.34 15.34 13.76
C SER A 102 15.16 16.33 14.60
N ASN A 103 14.53 17.28 15.29
CA ASN A 103 15.16 18.25 16.19
C ASN A 103 14.45 18.24 17.56
N PRO A 104 14.64 17.19 18.40
CA PRO A 104 14.20 17.27 19.78
C PRO A 104 14.98 18.39 20.45
N ILE A 105 14.29 19.44 20.89
CA ILE A 105 14.86 20.52 21.69
C ILE A 105 15.44 19.88 22.96
N GLU A 106 16.75 19.71 23.02
CA GLU A 106 17.45 19.38 24.26
C GLU A 106 17.35 20.59 25.19
N PHE A 107 16.66 20.41 26.32
CA PHE A 107 16.57 21.39 27.41
C PHE A 107 17.82 21.39 28.29
#